data_AF-A0A959NCD0-F1
#
_entry.id   AF-A0A959NCD0-F1
#
_cell.length_a   1.000
_cell.length_b   1.000
_cell.length_c   1.000
_cell.angle_alpha   90.00
_cell.angle_beta   90.00
_cell.angle_gamma   90.00
#
_symmetry.space_group_name_H-M   'P 1'
#
loop_
_entity.id
_entity.type
_entity.pdbx_description
1 polymer ?
#
loop_
_entity_poly.entity_id
_entity_poly.type
_entity_poly.pdbx_seq_one_letter_code
_entity_poly.pdbx_strand_id
1 'polypeptide(L)'
;KEQEKERIVALLTIFGIVIFFWMAFHQNGAALSLFARDYTHQVVGKLTFLLFDVIGLHAILFIIFGVTAILKKGSTPKSKSIGSVLSLVGLATLVYKFNSLPESGQISPEQFQAFNPMFIVLMTPVIVGMFAFLNRRGKEPSSPAKIGIGMLITALAYVIMVFASIGLDPVYSLNGGTSAITVSPFFLISTYFTLTIAELHLSPMGLSFVSKVAPPKMKGLLMGGWFGATAVGNYLAGFVGRYYQEWELWQFFLILIVCASLAALMVVLTLKKLKRATA
;
A
#
# COMPACT_ATOMS: atom_id res chain seq x y z
N LYS A 1 19.68 -26.91 -17.17
CA LYS A 1 20.83 -25.98 -17.02
C LYS A 1 20.55 -24.60 -17.59
N GLU A 2 20.35 -24.42 -18.90
CA GLU A 2 20.11 -23.08 -19.48
C GLU A 2 18.77 -22.46 -19.03
N GLN A 3 17.67 -23.22 -19.09
CA GLN A 3 16.36 -22.79 -18.60
C GLN A 3 16.34 -22.50 -17.08
N GLU A 4 17.13 -23.24 -16.29
CA GLU A 4 17.28 -22.96 -14.84
C GLU A 4 18.02 -21.64 -14.61
N LYS A 5 19.06 -21.35 -15.39
CA LYS A 5 19.80 -20.09 -15.34
C LYS A 5 18.89 -18.92 -15.71
N GLU A 6 18.06 -19.05 -16.74
CA GLU A 6 17.09 -18.02 -17.12
C GLU A 6 16.06 -17.74 -16.01
N ARG A 7 15.55 -18.80 -15.37
CA ARG A 7 14.62 -18.68 -14.22
C ARG A 7 15.27 -17.98 -13.03
N ILE A 8 16.51 -18.31 -12.71
CA ILE A 8 17.26 -17.66 -11.63
C ILE A 8 17.48 -16.17 -11.95
N VAL A 9 17.92 -15.84 -13.16
CA VAL A 9 18.14 -14.44 -13.58
C VAL A 9 16.83 -13.64 -13.54
N ALA A 10 15.71 -14.25 -13.96
CA ALA A 10 14.39 -13.63 -13.86
C ALA A 10 14.01 -13.32 -12.39
N LEU A 11 14.28 -14.25 -11.47
CA LEU A 11 14.01 -14.06 -10.05
C LEU A 11 14.89 -12.98 -9.42
N LEU A 12 16.19 -12.99 -9.73
CA LEU A 12 17.12 -11.94 -9.26
C LEU A 12 16.72 -10.56 -9.77
N THR A 13 16.23 -10.46 -11.00
CA THR A 13 15.70 -9.21 -11.56
C THR A 13 14.49 -8.73 -10.75
N ILE A 14 13.54 -9.62 -10.44
CA ILE A 14 12.39 -9.30 -9.59
C ILE A 14 12.81 -8.89 -8.19
N PHE A 15 13.81 -9.55 -7.58
CA PHE A 15 14.33 -9.15 -6.28
C PHE A 15 14.88 -7.73 -6.30
N GLY A 16 15.64 -7.36 -7.34
CA GLY A 16 16.10 -5.98 -7.54
C GLY A 16 14.96 -4.96 -7.59
N ILE A 17 13.90 -5.26 -8.35
CA ILE A 17 12.71 -4.39 -8.46
C ILE A 17 11.99 -4.25 -7.10
N VAL A 18 11.86 -5.37 -6.38
CA VAL A 18 11.15 -5.45 -5.10
C VAL A 18 11.89 -4.70 -3.98
N ILE A 19 13.22 -4.63 -4.04
CA ILE A 19 14.01 -3.77 -3.13
C ILE A 19 13.54 -2.31 -3.24
N PHE A 20 13.40 -1.78 -4.46
CA PHE A 20 12.93 -0.40 -4.66
C PHE A 20 11.47 -0.21 -4.23
N PHE A 21 10.62 -1.22 -4.45
CA PHE A 21 9.26 -1.19 -3.94
C PHE A 21 9.24 -1.03 -2.42
N TRP A 22 9.92 -1.90 -1.69
CA TRP A 22 9.90 -1.87 -0.23
C TRP A 22 10.60 -0.64 0.34
N MET A 23 11.69 -0.19 -0.30
CA MET A 23 12.34 1.08 0.02
C MET A 23 11.35 2.25 -0.02
N ALA A 24 10.55 2.33 -1.08
CA ALA A 24 9.55 3.37 -1.25
C ALA A 24 8.36 3.12 -0.32
N PHE A 25 7.80 1.92 -0.28
CA PHE A 25 6.61 1.58 0.49
C PHE A 25 6.78 1.83 1.99
N HIS A 26 7.93 1.45 2.58
CA HIS A 26 8.17 1.61 4.02
C HIS A 26 8.39 3.06 4.48
N GLN A 27 8.44 4.02 3.55
CA GLN A 27 8.30 5.44 3.93
C GLN A 27 6.94 5.73 4.59
N ASN A 28 5.96 4.83 4.45
CA ASN A 28 4.68 4.86 5.16
C ASN A 28 4.81 4.88 6.69
N GLY A 29 5.87 4.29 7.25
CA GLY A 29 6.13 4.25 8.69
C GLY A 29 7.17 5.28 9.13
N ALA A 30 7.88 5.88 8.16
CA ALA A 30 8.95 6.85 8.38
C ALA A 30 8.51 8.25 7.91
N ALA A 31 8.87 8.64 6.68
CA ALA A 31 8.62 9.99 6.17
C ALA A 31 7.15 10.41 6.23
N LEU A 32 6.19 9.53 5.94
CA LEU A 32 4.76 9.87 6.01
C LEU A 32 4.28 10.08 7.45
N SER A 33 4.82 9.34 8.43
CA SER A 33 4.55 9.57 9.86
C SER A 33 5.08 10.92 10.31
N LEU A 34 6.29 11.28 9.86
CA LEU A 34 6.86 12.60 10.15
C LEU A 34 6.06 13.72 9.46
N PHE A 35 5.63 13.51 8.22
CA PHE A 35 4.77 14.45 7.51
C PHE A 35 3.42 14.66 8.22
N ALA A 36 2.84 13.58 8.75
CA ALA A 36 1.62 13.64 9.55
C ALA A 36 1.81 14.48 10.83
N ARG A 37 2.98 14.40 11.45
CA ARG A 37 3.32 15.19 12.64
C ARG A 37 3.55 16.66 12.29
N ASP A 38 4.35 16.92 11.27
CA ASP A 38 4.96 18.24 11.03
C ASP A 38 4.09 19.16 10.16
N TYR A 39 3.33 18.58 9.22
CA TYR A 39 2.66 19.35 8.16
C TYR A 39 1.15 19.11 8.04
N THR A 40 0.56 18.23 8.84
CA THR A 40 -0.86 17.88 8.68
C THR A 40 -1.73 18.57 9.72
N HIS A 41 -2.90 19.06 9.29
CA HIS A 41 -3.87 19.65 10.20
C HIS A 41 -4.43 18.59 11.16
N GLN A 42 -4.11 18.72 12.44
CA GLN A 42 -4.39 17.69 13.44
C GLN A 42 -5.80 17.79 14.06
N VAL A 43 -6.52 18.90 13.92
CA VAL A 43 -7.88 19.04 14.45
C VAL A 43 -8.87 18.80 13.34
N VAL A 44 -9.68 17.75 13.42
CA VAL A 44 -10.62 17.39 12.36
C VAL A 44 -12.05 17.33 12.89
N GLY A 45 -13.02 17.59 12.02
CA GLY A 45 -14.42 17.46 12.38
C GLY A 45 -14.81 16.01 12.68
N LYS A 46 -15.89 15.84 13.44
CA LYS A 46 -16.41 14.54 13.92
C LYS A 46 -16.42 13.41 12.88
N LEU A 47 -16.91 13.69 11.67
CA LEU A 47 -16.98 12.68 10.60
C LEU A 47 -15.59 12.20 10.16
N THR A 48 -14.62 13.11 10.06
CA THR A 48 -13.25 12.74 9.72
C THR A 48 -12.60 12.02 10.89
N PHE A 49 -12.83 12.49 12.13
CA PHE A 49 -12.28 11.86 13.32
C PHE A 49 -12.74 10.40 13.49
N LEU A 50 -13.97 10.08 13.10
CA LEU A 50 -14.49 8.70 13.08
C LEU A 50 -13.65 7.77 12.19
N LEU A 51 -13.04 8.28 11.11
CA LEU A 51 -12.16 7.49 10.25
C LEU A 51 -10.80 7.19 10.89
N PHE A 52 -10.43 7.87 11.97
CA PHE A 52 -9.21 7.61 12.74
C PHE A 52 -9.48 6.79 14.01
N ASP A 53 -10.75 6.61 14.39
CA ASP A 53 -11.15 5.75 15.50
C ASP A 53 -11.10 4.28 15.09
N VAL A 54 -10.21 3.51 15.73
CA VAL A 54 -9.99 2.09 15.41
C VAL A 54 -11.29 1.28 15.53
N ILE A 55 -12.12 1.53 16.55
CA ILE A 55 -13.37 0.80 16.73
C ILE A 55 -14.39 1.19 15.64
N GLY A 56 -14.48 2.48 15.30
CA GLY A 56 -15.28 2.98 14.18
C GLY A 56 -14.89 2.34 12.85
N LEU A 57 -13.59 2.21 12.59
CA LEU A 57 -13.06 1.52 11.41
C LEU A 57 -13.46 0.04 11.38
N HIS A 58 -13.35 -0.69 12.49
CA HIS A 58 -13.80 -2.09 12.57
C HIS A 58 -15.32 -2.21 12.36
N ALA A 59 -16.09 -1.27 12.90
CA ALA A 59 -17.54 -1.22 12.70
C ALA A 59 -17.89 -1.05 11.20
N ILE A 60 -17.16 -0.20 10.48
CA ILE A 60 -17.29 -0.05 9.02
C ILE A 60 -16.96 -1.38 8.31
N LEU A 61 -15.89 -2.07 8.70
CA LEU A 61 -15.56 -3.38 8.13
C LEU A 61 -16.65 -4.43 8.37
N PHE A 62 -17.23 -4.49 9.57
CA PHE A 62 -18.32 -5.42 9.88
C PHE A 62 -19.55 -5.17 9.02
N ILE A 63 -19.88 -3.90 8.76
CA ILE A 63 -20.95 -3.53 7.82
C ILE A 63 -20.61 -4.03 6.41
N ILE A 64 -19.41 -3.75 5.91
CA ILE A 64 -19.01 -4.11 4.55
C ILE A 64 -18.98 -5.65 4.37
N PHE A 65 -18.40 -6.38 5.32
CA PHE A 65 -18.39 -7.85 5.27
C PHE A 65 -19.78 -8.46 5.47
N GLY A 66 -20.59 -7.87 6.35
CA GLY A 66 -21.94 -8.31 6.57
C GLY A 66 -22.81 -8.15 5.31
N VAL A 67 -22.79 -6.97 4.71
CA VAL A 67 -23.51 -6.66 3.47
C VAL A 67 -23.02 -7.54 2.31
N THR A 68 -21.71 -7.70 2.13
CA THR A 68 -21.17 -8.57 1.07
C THR A 68 -21.55 -10.04 1.26
N ALA A 69 -21.59 -10.55 2.51
CA ALA A 69 -22.08 -11.90 2.80
C ALA A 69 -23.56 -12.08 2.45
N ILE A 70 -24.39 -11.05 2.64
CA ILE A 70 -25.81 -11.05 2.28
C ILE A 70 -25.99 -11.03 0.75
N LEU A 71 -25.28 -10.13 0.07
CA LEU A 71 -25.45 -9.85 -1.37
C LEU A 71 -24.76 -10.86 -2.29
N LYS A 72 -23.80 -11.65 -1.79
CA LYS A 72 -23.07 -12.63 -2.60
C LYS A 72 -24.03 -13.70 -3.17
N LYS A 73 -23.99 -13.86 -4.50
CA LYS A 73 -24.80 -14.85 -5.23
C LYS A 73 -24.41 -16.26 -4.77
N GLY A 74 -25.42 -17.06 -4.39
CA GLY A 74 -25.21 -18.42 -3.86
C GLY A 74 -24.93 -18.50 -2.35
N SER A 75 -25.05 -17.40 -1.60
CA SER A 75 -24.92 -17.43 -0.14
C SER A 75 -25.99 -18.30 0.52
N THR A 76 -25.54 -19.18 1.43
CA THR A 76 -26.41 -20.04 2.24
C THR A 76 -27.24 -19.23 3.24
N PRO A 77 -28.38 -19.76 3.74
CA PRO A 77 -29.17 -19.09 4.77
C PRO A 77 -28.32 -18.72 6.00
N LYS A 78 -27.45 -19.64 6.45
CA LYS A 78 -26.51 -19.40 7.56
C LYS A 78 -25.56 -18.23 7.28
N SER A 79 -25.01 -18.13 6.08
CA SER A 79 -24.13 -17.01 5.68
C SER A 79 -24.87 -15.67 5.67
N LYS A 80 -26.12 -15.66 5.22
CA LYS A 80 -26.96 -14.44 5.24
C LYS A 80 -27.29 -14.01 6.67
N SER A 81 -27.65 -14.95 7.54
CA SER A 81 -27.90 -14.67 8.96
C SER A 81 -26.67 -14.08 9.66
N ILE A 82 -25.49 -14.68 9.44
CA ILE A 82 -24.22 -14.14 9.99
C ILE A 82 -23.96 -12.73 9.44
N GLY A 83 -24.15 -12.52 8.13
CA GLY A 83 -23.97 -11.22 7.50
C GLY A 83 -24.90 -10.14 8.06
N SER A 84 -26.15 -10.48 8.35
CA SER A 84 -27.12 -9.57 8.98
C SER A 84 -26.70 -9.19 10.40
N VAL A 85 -26.29 -10.17 11.22
CA VAL A 85 -25.80 -9.91 12.58
C VAL A 85 -24.57 -8.99 12.55
N LEU A 86 -23.59 -9.29 11.70
CA LEU A 86 -22.39 -8.45 11.54
C LEU A 86 -22.73 -7.03 11.12
N SER A 87 -23.65 -6.87 10.16
CA SER A 87 -24.06 -5.53 9.68
C SER A 87 -24.77 -4.74 10.77
N LEU A 88 -25.65 -5.39 11.54
CA LEU A 88 -26.37 -4.75 12.65
C LEU A 88 -25.45 -4.36 13.79
N VAL A 89 -24.53 -5.24 14.19
CA VAL A 89 -23.52 -4.96 15.22
C VAL A 89 -22.63 -3.80 14.76
N GLY A 90 -22.12 -3.86 13.53
CA GLY A 90 -21.31 -2.79 12.97
C GLY A 90 -22.05 -1.46 12.93
N LEU A 91 -23.32 -1.44 12.48
CA LEU A 91 -24.13 -0.22 12.45
C LEU A 91 -24.40 0.33 13.85
N ALA A 92 -24.76 -0.52 14.81
CA ALA A 92 -25.01 -0.11 16.19
C ALA A 92 -23.74 0.48 16.84
N THR A 93 -22.59 -0.17 16.66
CA THR A 93 -21.30 0.33 17.16
C THR A 93 -20.93 1.65 16.49
N LEU A 94 -21.15 1.79 15.17
CA LEU A 94 -20.84 3.01 14.44
C LEU A 94 -21.69 4.19 14.91
N VAL A 95 -23.01 3.98 15.08
CA VAL A 95 -23.93 4.99 15.60
C VAL A 95 -23.58 5.35 17.04
N TYR A 96 -23.30 4.37 17.90
CA TYR A 96 -22.87 4.62 19.27
C TYR A 96 -21.59 5.48 19.32
N LYS A 97 -20.59 5.14 18.50
CA LYS A 97 -19.34 5.89 18.40
C LYS A 97 -19.58 7.30 17.88
N PHE A 98 -20.33 7.45 16.79
CA PHE A 98 -20.61 8.76 16.21
C PHE A 98 -21.29 9.71 17.20
N ASN A 99 -22.20 9.21 18.04
CA ASN A 99 -22.86 10.01 19.08
C ASN A 99 -21.95 10.29 20.29
N SER A 100 -20.98 9.42 20.57
CA SER A 100 -20.07 9.58 21.72
C SER A 100 -18.83 10.43 21.42
N LEU A 101 -18.51 10.64 20.14
CA LEU A 101 -17.35 11.43 19.73
C LEU A 101 -17.61 12.94 19.91
N PRO A 102 -16.55 13.74 20.19
CA PRO A 102 -16.65 15.19 20.19
C PRO A 102 -16.92 15.74 18.77
N GLU A 103 -17.38 16.99 18.69
CA GLU A 103 -17.60 17.68 17.40
C GLU A 103 -16.28 17.92 16.63
N SER A 104 -15.18 18.06 17.34
CA SER A 104 -13.82 18.13 16.80
C SER A 104 -12.89 17.21 17.60
N GLY A 105 -12.05 16.43 16.92
CA GLY A 105 -11.07 15.55 17.54
C GLY A 105 -9.65 15.85 17.05
N GLN A 106 -8.67 15.61 17.93
CA GLN A 106 -7.26 15.71 17.58
C GLN A 106 -6.75 14.35 17.10
N ILE A 107 -6.20 14.30 15.89
CA ILE A 107 -5.57 13.10 15.32
C ILE A 107 -4.07 13.06 15.63
N SER A 108 -3.56 11.85 15.88
CA SER A 108 -2.13 11.62 16.08
C SER A 108 -1.49 11.01 14.83
N PRO A 109 -0.18 11.25 14.59
CA PRO A 109 0.53 10.72 13.41
C PRO A 109 0.46 9.19 13.28
N GLU A 110 0.49 8.47 14.39
CA GLU A 110 0.51 7.01 14.43
C GLU A 110 -0.82 6.41 13.94
N GLN A 111 -1.93 7.13 14.12
CA GLN A 111 -3.25 6.68 13.67
C GLN A 111 -3.32 6.53 12.14
N PHE A 112 -2.50 7.25 11.38
CA PHE A 112 -2.43 7.11 9.93
C PHE A 112 -1.98 5.70 9.49
N GLN A 113 -1.18 5.01 10.31
CA GLN A 113 -0.71 3.67 9.97
C GLN A 113 -1.83 2.63 9.97
N ALA A 114 -2.95 2.88 10.67
CA ALA A 114 -4.11 2.00 10.67
C ALA A 114 -4.82 1.94 9.31
N PHE A 115 -4.64 2.95 8.45
CA PHE A 115 -5.25 2.98 7.12
C PHE A 115 -4.70 1.90 6.19
N ASN A 116 -3.42 1.55 6.31
CA ASN A 116 -2.83 0.52 5.44
C ASN A 116 -3.52 -0.86 5.58
N PRO A 117 -3.60 -1.49 6.77
CA PRO A 117 -4.30 -2.77 6.90
C PRO A 117 -5.80 -2.66 6.61
N MET A 118 -6.43 -1.53 6.95
CA MET A 118 -7.83 -1.26 6.61
C MET A 118 -8.06 -1.29 5.08
N PHE A 119 -7.23 -0.58 4.32
CA PHE A 119 -7.32 -0.56 2.87
C PHE A 119 -6.96 -1.90 2.25
N ILE A 120 -6.04 -2.69 2.83
CA ILE A 120 -5.76 -4.05 2.36
C ILE A 120 -7.04 -4.89 2.41
N VAL A 121 -7.69 -4.91 3.57
CA VAL A 121 -8.91 -5.68 3.80
C VAL A 121 -10.03 -5.24 2.84
N LEU A 122 -10.19 -3.93 2.65
CA LEU A 122 -11.23 -3.36 1.79
C LEU A 122 -10.96 -3.57 0.29
N MET A 123 -9.71 -3.37 -0.15
CA MET A 123 -9.34 -3.36 -1.57
C MET A 123 -8.99 -4.75 -2.10
N THR A 124 -8.58 -5.70 -1.27
CA THR A 124 -8.30 -7.08 -1.70
C THR A 124 -9.43 -7.70 -2.54
N PRO A 125 -10.71 -7.72 -2.09
CA PRO A 125 -11.79 -8.29 -2.91
C PRO A 125 -12.00 -7.53 -4.22
N VAL A 126 -11.79 -6.21 -4.23
CA VAL A 126 -11.92 -5.36 -5.43
C VAL A 126 -10.83 -5.71 -6.45
N ILE A 127 -9.56 -5.76 -6.02
CA ILE A 127 -8.41 -6.05 -6.88
C ILE A 127 -8.45 -7.49 -7.39
N VAL A 128 -8.77 -8.46 -6.53
CA VAL A 128 -8.93 -9.87 -6.93
C VAL A 128 -10.10 -10.02 -7.90
N GLY A 129 -11.23 -9.36 -7.64
CA GLY A 129 -12.39 -9.34 -8.53
C GLY A 129 -12.07 -8.73 -9.90
N MET A 130 -11.32 -7.63 -9.92
CA MET A 130 -10.82 -7.00 -11.14
C MET A 130 -9.96 -7.97 -11.97
N PHE A 131 -9.00 -8.66 -11.35
CA PHE A 131 -8.18 -9.65 -12.06
C PHE A 131 -8.99 -10.86 -12.54
N ALA A 132 -9.92 -11.35 -11.73
CA ALA A 132 -10.81 -12.44 -12.14
C ALA A 132 -11.67 -12.03 -13.36
N PHE A 133 -12.15 -10.79 -13.40
CA PHE A 133 -12.88 -10.24 -14.53
C PHE A 133 -12.00 -10.11 -15.78
N LEU A 134 -10.77 -9.62 -15.65
CA LEU A 134 -9.81 -9.55 -16.75
C LEU A 134 -9.44 -10.94 -17.28
N ASN A 135 -9.32 -11.93 -16.38
CA ASN A 135 -9.05 -13.32 -16.74
C ASN A 135 -10.20 -13.93 -17.56
N ARG A 136 -11.45 -13.68 -17.18
CA ARG A 136 -12.63 -14.10 -17.97
C ARG A 136 -12.65 -13.52 -19.39
N ARG A 137 -11.96 -12.39 -19.61
CA ARG A 137 -11.80 -11.75 -20.92
C ARG A 137 -10.49 -12.12 -21.63
N GLY A 138 -9.69 -13.01 -21.06
CA GLY A 138 -8.37 -13.39 -21.59
C GLY A 138 -7.34 -12.24 -21.59
N LYS A 139 -7.59 -11.16 -20.83
CA LYS A 139 -6.74 -9.95 -20.77
C LYS A 139 -6.02 -9.81 -19.42
N GLU A 140 -5.88 -10.90 -18.67
CA GLU A 140 -5.17 -10.84 -17.39
C GLU A 140 -3.68 -10.54 -17.63
N PRO A 141 -3.12 -9.48 -17.00
CA PRO A 141 -1.69 -9.23 -17.08
C PRO A 141 -0.91 -10.36 -16.40
N SER A 142 0.21 -10.78 -17.00
CA SER A 142 1.16 -11.72 -16.38
C SER A 142 1.64 -11.22 -15.01
N SER A 143 2.05 -12.11 -14.10
CA SER A 143 2.52 -11.72 -12.76
C SER A 143 3.59 -10.61 -12.76
N PRO A 144 4.64 -10.67 -13.62
CA PRO A 144 5.60 -9.57 -13.71
C PRO A 144 4.97 -8.24 -14.16
N ALA A 145 4.01 -8.27 -15.08
CA ALA A 145 3.31 -7.06 -15.51
C ALA A 145 2.49 -6.44 -14.38
N LYS A 146 1.84 -7.25 -13.54
CA LYS A 146 1.13 -6.75 -12.34
C LYS A 146 2.10 -6.08 -11.36
N ILE A 147 3.29 -6.65 -11.16
CA ILE A 147 4.36 -6.03 -10.35
C ILE A 147 4.73 -4.65 -10.92
N GLY A 148 4.92 -4.54 -12.24
CA GLY A 148 5.21 -3.25 -12.89
C GLY A 148 4.10 -2.22 -12.73
N ILE A 149 2.83 -2.63 -12.82
CA ILE A 149 1.67 -1.76 -12.53
C ILE A 149 1.73 -1.28 -11.08
N GLY A 150 2.03 -2.16 -10.13
CA GLY A 150 2.23 -1.78 -8.73
C GLY A 150 3.28 -0.69 -8.57
N MET A 151 4.43 -0.82 -9.24
CA MET A 151 5.49 0.21 -9.20
C MET A 151 5.04 1.57 -9.74
N LEU A 152 4.25 1.60 -10.82
CA LEU A 152 3.69 2.85 -11.33
C LEU A 152 2.69 3.48 -10.37
N ILE A 153 1.88 2.66 -9.69
CA ILE A 153 0.94 3.13 -8.67
C ILE A 153 1.71 3.69 -7.45
N THR A 154 2.83 3.07 -7.05
CA THR A 154 3.73 3.63 -6.03
C THR A 154 4.26 5.00 -6.45
N ALA A 155 4.69 5.17 -7.70
CA ALA A 155 5.11 6.48 -8.20
C ALA A 155 3.97 7.50 -8.14
N LEU A 156 2.75 7.12 -8.54
CA LEU A 156 1.56 7.97 -8.45
C LEU A 156 1.24 8.38 -7.00
N ALA A 157 1.41 7.47 -6.03
CA ALA A 157 1.21 7.80 -4.62
C ALA A 157 2.15 8.93 -4.16
N TYR A 158 3.41 8.91 -4.58
CA TYR A 158 4.36 9.96 -4.23
C TYR A 158 4.19 11.25 -5.01
N VAL A 159 3.57 11.21 -6.20
CA VAL A 159 3.12 12.44 -6.90
C VAL A 159 2.12 13.22 -6.04
N ILE A 160 1.20 12.54 -5.35
CA ILE A 160 0.26 13.17 -4.41
C ILE A 160 1.04 13.92 -3.31
N MET A 161 2.10 13.32 -2.78
CA MET A 161 2.94 13.94 -1.75
C MET A 161 3.78 15.10 -2.26
N VAL A 162 4.26 15.06 -3.51
CA VAL A 162 4.91 16.23 -4.13
C VAL A 162 3.94 17.40 -4.17
N PHE A 163 2.70 17.19 -4.62
CA PHE A 163 1.68 18.25 -4.62
C PHE A 163 1.35 18.75 -3.22
N ALA A 164 1.25 17.85 -2.24
CA ALA A 164 1.04 18.21 -0.83
C ALA A 164 2.20 19.02 -0.23
N SER A 165 3.40 18.93 -0.83
CA SER A 165 4.61 19.61 -0.34
C SER A 165 4.83 20.99 -0.96
N ILE A 166 4.01 21.41 -1.92
CA ILE A 166 4.16 22.71 -2.58
C ILE A 166 3.83 23.84 -1.59
N GLY A 167 4.78 24.73 -1.37
CA GLY A 167 4.60 25.88 -0.47
C GLY A 167 4.75 25.54 1.01
N LEU A 168 5.22 24.33 1.34
CA LEU A 168 5.60 23.97 2.71
C LEU A 168 7.10 24.23 2.92
N ASP A 169 7.42 24.74 4.10
CA ASP A 169 8.81 24.92 4.51
C ASP A 169 9.50 23.57 4.73
N PRO A 170 10.81 23.47 4.51
CA PRO A 170 11.59 22.27 4.81
C PRO A 170 11.63 21.90 6.29
N VAL A 171 11.86 20.62 6.58
CA VAL A 171 11.88 20.10 7.96
C VAL A 171 12.97 20.78 8.79
N TYR A 172 14.15 21.01 8.21
CA TYR A 172 15.28 21.63 8.92
C TYR A 172 14.99 23.08 9.35
N SER A 173 14.07 23.80 8.68
CA SER A 173 13.66 25.14 9.09
C SER A 173 12.62 25.18 10.21
N LEU A 174 12.00 24.05 10.55
CA LEU A 174 10.97 23.98 11.58
C LEU A 174 11.52 24.03 13.01
N ASN A 175 12.84 23.90 13.21
CA ASN A 175 13.48 23.88 14.55
C ASN A 175 12.83 22.91 15.54
N GLY A 176 12.29 21.78 15.05
CA GLY A 176 11.58 20.77 15.87
C GLY A 176 10.12 21.09 16.19
N GLY A 177 9.59 22.21 15.70
CA GLY A 177 8.16 22.56 15.75
C GLY A 177 7.36 22.01 14.56
N THR A 178 6.06 22.33 14.54
CA THR A 178 5.18 22.07 13.39
C THR A 178 5.21 23.24 12.41
N SER A 179 4.94 22.97 11.14
CA SER A 179 4.85 24.04 10.13
C SER A 179 3.69 25.00 10.42
N ALA A 180 3.90 26.28 10.13
CA ALA A 180 2.85 27.30 10.21
C ALA A 180 1.74 27.06 9.17
N ILE A 181 2.10 26.44 8.04
CA ILE A 181 1.18 26.03 6.98
C ILE A 181 0.96 24.53 7.12
N THR A 182 -0.29 24.13 7.35
CA THR A 182 -0.65 22.71 7.41
C THR A 182 -1.57 22.33 6.26
N VAL A 183 -1.45 21.08 5.80
CA VAL A 183 -2.26 20.52 4.73
C VAL A 183 -3.32 19.58 5.27
N SER A 184 -4.32 19.32 4.43
CA SER A 184 -5.41 18.40 4.74
C SER A 184 -4.91 16.97 4.97
N PRO A 185 -5.41 16.25 5.99
CA PRO A 185 -5.07 14.84 6.25
C PRO A 185 -5.46 13.92 5.09
N PHE A 186 -6.37 14.34 4.21
CA PHE A 186 -6.79 13.55 3.05
C PHE A 186 -5.67 13.33 2.02
N PHE A 187 -4.64 14.18 1.97
CA PHE A 187 -3.45 13.92 1.14
C PHE A 187 -2.72 12.65 1.59
N LEU A 188 -2.52 12.50 2.90
CA LEU A 188 -1.93 11.30 3.48
C LEU A 188 -2.84 10.09 3.31
N ILE A 189 -4.13 10.20 3.66
CA ILE A 189 -5.09 9.09 3.49
C ILE A 189 -5.09 8.59 2.04
N SER A 190 -5.09 9.50 1.06
CA SER A 190 -5.04 9.15 -0.38
C SER A 190 -3.71 8.51 -0.78
N THR A 191 -2.60 8.94 -0.18
CA THR A 191 -1.28 8.34 -0.39
C THR A 191 -1.22 6.91 0.17
N TYR A 192 -1.68 6.69 1.41
CA TYR A 192 -1.79 5.35 2.01
C TYR A 192 -2.69 4.45 1.16
N PHE A 193 -3.85 4.96 0.71
CA PHE A 193 -4.75 4.23 -0.18
C PHE A 193 -4.06 3.78 -1.47
N THR A 194 -3.36 4.70 -2.13
CA THR A 194 -2.67 4.44 -3.40
C THR A 194 -1.51 3.47 -3.20
N LEU A 195 -0.70 3.63 -2.13
CA LEU A 195 0.37 2.69 -1.77
C LEU A 195 -0.16 1.29 -1.45
N THR A 196 -1.30 1.18 -0.77
CA THR A 196 -1.92 -0.11 -0.50
C THR A 196 -2.40 -0.78 -1.78
N ILE A 197 -2.97 -0.04 -2.73
CA ILE A 197 -3.31 -0.62 -4.04
C ILE A 197 -2.03 -1.13 -4.72
N ALA A 198 -0.94 -0.39 -4.69
CA ALA A 198 0.35 -0.85 -5.23
C ALA A 198 0.83 -2.14 -4.57
N GLU A 199 0.74 -2.23 -3.24
CA GLU A 199 1.11 -3.42 -2.47
C GLU A 199 0.28 -4.65 -2.85
N LEU A 200 -1.02 -4.49 -3.05
CA LEU A 200 -1.91 -5.59 -3.48
C LEU A 200 -1.55 -6.15 -4.86
N HIS A 201 -0.88 -5.36 -5.72
CA HIS A 201 -0.38 -5.84 -7.00
C HIS A 201 0.92 -6.64 -6.87
N LEU A 202 1.70 -6.40 -5.81
CA LEU A 202 3.07 -6.86 -5.65
C LEU A 202 3.22 -7.99 -4.64
N SER A 203 2.71 -7.82 -3.42
CA SER A 203 2.93 -8.72 -2.28
C SER A 203 2.43 -10.16 -2.50
N PRO A 204 1.14 -10.42 -2.84
CA PRO A 204 0.65 -11.78 -3.06
C PRO A 204 1.18 -12.40 -4.36
N MET A 205 1.38 -11.57 -5.40
CA MET A 205 1.82 -12.03 -6.72
C MET A 205 3.31 -12.35 -6.76
N GLY A 206 4.13 -11.57 -6.05
CA GLY A 206 5.58 -11.73 -5.99
C GLY A 206 6.00 -13.03 -5.34
N LEU A 207 5.47 -13.33 -4.15
CA LEU A 207 5.79 -14.59 -3.48
C LEU A 207 5.27 -15.81 -4.27
N SER A 208 4.08 -15.69 -4.88
CA SER A 208 3.55 -16.74 -5.77
C SER A 208 4.45 -16.96 -6.98
N PHE A 209 4.94 -15.90 -7.61
CA PHE A 209 5.86 -15.97 -8.74
C PHE A 209 7.17 -16.65 -8.37
N VAL A 210 7.78 -16.25 -7.24
CA VAL A 210 9.00 -16.89 -6.73
C VAL A 210 8.78 -18.38 -6.51
N SER A 211 7.66 -18.75 -5.90
CA SER A 211 7.34 -20.16 -5.61
C SER A 211 7.15 -21.03 -6.86
N LYS A 212 6.70 -20.44 -7.97
CA LYS A 212 6.38 -21.13 -9.23
C LYS A 212 7.57 -21.22 -10.17
N VAL A 213 8.40 -20.17 -10.20
CA VAL A 213 9.55 -20.05 -11.12
C VAL A 213 10.82 -20.65 -10.52
N ALA A 214 10.92 -20.74 -9.19
CA ALA A 214 12.09 -21.29 -8.54
C ALA A 214 12.33 -22.77 -8.89
N PRO A 215 13.56 -23.17 -9.26
CA PRO A 215 13.90 -24.57 -9.46
C PRO A 215 13.66 -25.42 -8.19
N PRO A 216 13.20 -26.67 -8.31
CA PRO A 216 12.84 -27.50 -7.15
C PRO A 216 13.93 -27.60 -6.08
N LYS A 217 15.20 -27.68 -6.50
CA LYS A 217 16.36 -27.80 -5.61
C LYS A 217 16.69 -26.51 -4.84
N MET A 218 16.28 -25.34 -5.34
CA MET A 218 16.63 -24.03 -4.79
C MET A 218 15.40 -23.24 -4.31
N LYS A 219 14.22 -23.88 -4.27
CA LYS A 219 12.95 -23.21 -3.94
C LYS A 219 13.00 -22.51 -2.59
N GLY A 220 13.50 -23.19 -1.56
CA GLY A 220 13.67 -22.60 -0.22
C GLY A 220 14.65 -21.43 -0.21
N LEU A 221 15.79 -21.56 -0.89
CA LEU A 221 16.79 -20.49 -0.99
C LEU A 221 16.23 -19.24 -1.69
N LEU A 222 15.51 -19.40 -2.79
CA LEU A 222 14.94 -18.29 -3.55
C LEU A 222 13.75 -17.63 -2.83
N MET A 223 12.95 -18.41 -2.09
CA MET A 223 11.96 -17.84 -1.17
C MET A 223 12.63 -17.05 -0.04
N GLY A 224 13.74 -17.55 0.52
CA GLY A 224 14.56 -16.79 1.47
C GLY A 224 15.12 -15.51 0.83
N GLY A 225 15.53 -15.57 -0.43
CA GLY A 225 15.99 -14.43 -1.22
C GLY A 225 14.93 -13.32 -1.37
N TRP A 226 13.65 -13.68 -1.48
CA TRP A 226 12.55 -12.69 -1.46
C TRP A 226 12.52 -11.90 -0.13
N PHE A 227 12.58 -12.59 1.00
CA PHE A 227 12.63 -11.93 2.32
C PHE A 227 13.93 -11.13 2.50
N GLY A 228 15.05 -11.63 1.99
CA GLY A 228 16.31 -10.88 1.95
C GLY A 228 16.18 -9.58 1.14
N ALA A 229 15.53 -9.62 -0.02
CA ALA A 229 15.24 -8.44 -0.83
C ALA A 229 14.35 -7.44 -0.08
N THR A 230 13.33 -7.91 0.65
CA THR A 230 12.52 -7.05 1.54
C THR A 230 13.38 -6.42 2.64
N ALA A 231 14.24 -7.18 3.31
CA ALA A 231 15.12 -6.64 4.35
C ALA A 231 16.06 -5.55 3.80
N VAL A 232 16.65 -5.76 2.62
CA VAL A 232 17.48 -4.75 1.93
C VAL A 232 16.65 -3.52 1.57
N GLY A 233 15.43 -3.69 1.06
CA GLY A 233 14.51 -2.59 0.79
C GLY A 233 14.23 -1.76 2.04
N ASN A 234 14.00 -2.40 3.18
CA ASN A 234 13.71 -1.71 4.44
C ASN A 234 14.93 -0.95 4.96
N TYR A 235 16.12 -1.53 4.82
CA TYR A 235 17.37 -0.85 5.15
C TYR A 235 17.58 0.40 4.28
N LEU A 236 17.34 0.27 2.96
CA LEU A 236 17.38 1.41 2.04
C LEU A 236 16.31 2.45 2.36
N ALA A 237 15.12 2.06 2.83
CA ALA A 237 14.10 3.01 3.27
C ALA A 237 14.64 3.90 4.40
N GLY A 238 15.33 3.32 5.38
CA GLY A 238 15.98 4.06 6.46
C GLY A 238 17.13 4.94 5.98
N PHE A 239 17.93 4.46 5.02
CA PHE A 239 19.00 5.24 4.41
C PHE A 239 18.47 6.45 3.64
N VAL A 240 17.52 6.24 2.73
CA VAL A 240 16.89 7.30 1.94
C VAL A 240 16.09 8.25 2.82
N GLY A 241 15.48 7.75 3.89
CA GLY A 241 14.72 8.54 4.86
C GLY A 241 15.51 9.68 5.52
N ARG A 242 16.85 9.60 5.56
CA ARG A 242 17.70 10.69 6.07
C ARG A 242 17.55 11.97 5.26
N TYR A 243 17.40 11.84 3.94
CA TYR A 243 17.22 12.99 3.04
C TYR A 243 15.89 13.72 3.28
N TYR A 244 14.91 13.12 3.95
CA TYR A 244 13.67 13.81 4.33
C TYR A 244 13.93 15.00 5.25
N GLN A 245 14.97 14.92 6.09
CA GLN A 245 15.34 15.98 7.02
C GLN A 245 16.31 17.00 6.43
N GLU A 246 17.11 16.59 5.44
CA GLU A 246 18.18 17.41 4.86
C GLU A 246 17.76 18.15 3.59
N TRP A 247 16.80 17.61 2.83
CA TRP A 247 16.37 18.14 1.54
C TRP A 247 14.99 18.81 1.62
N GLU A 248 14.64 19.51 0.54
CA GLU A 248 13.27 19.97 0.34
C GLU A 248 12.31 18.77 0.24
N LEU A 249 11.11 18.90 0.81
CA LEU A 249 10.11 17.82 0.84
C LEU A 249 9.78 17.29 -0.56
N TRP A 250 9.61 18.19 -1.53
CA TRP A 250 9.31 17.81 -2.91
C TRP A 250 10.46 17.03 -3.56
N GLN A 251 11.73 17.34 -3.23
CA GLN A 251 12.90 16.62 -3.74
C GLN A 251 12.94 15.21 -3.17
N PHE A 252 12.65 15.07 -1.87
CA PHE A 252 12.57 13.76 -1.21
C PHE A 252 11.48 12.89 -1.84
N PHE A 253 10.27 13.41 -2.07
CA PHE A 253 9.23 12.62 -2.72
C PHE A 253 9.53 12.37 -4.20
N LEU A 254 10.20 13.29 -4.89
CA LEU A 254 10.62 13.12 -6.29
C LEU A 254 11.60 11.97 -6.48
N ILE A 255 12.59 11.78 -5.58
CA ILE A 255 13.50 10.64 -5.70
C ILE A 255 12.75 9.30 -5.58
N LEU A 256 11.72 9.21 -4.74
CA LEU A 256 10.88 8.02 -4.64
C LEU A 256 10.09 7.76 -5.92
N ILE A 257 9.56 8.81 -6.56
CA ILE A 257 8.88 8.74 -7.87
C ILE A 257 9.85 8.21 -8.93
N VAL A 258 11.06 8.76 -9.00
CA VAL A 258 12.08 8.37 -9.97
C VAL A 258 12.47 6.91 -9.77
N CYS A 259 12.79 6.49 -8.54
CA CYS A 259 13.14 5.11 -8.24
C CYS A 259 12.00 4.13 -8.58
N ALA A 260 10.76 4.46 -8.22
CA ALA A 260 9.60 3.63 -8.54
C ALA A 260 9.33 3.54 -10.06
N SER A 261 9.48 4.65 -10.78
CA SER A 261 9.30 4.72 -12.23
C SER A 261 10.40 3.96 -12.98
N LEU A 262 11.65 4.06 -12.53
CA LEU A 262 12.77 3.29 -13.08
C LEU A 262 12.57 1.80 -12.86
N ALA A 263 12.14 1.38 -11.66
CA ALA A 263 11.82 -0.01 -11.39
C ALA A 263 10.64 -0.52 -12.25
N ALA A 264 9.61 0.30 -12.47
CA ALA A 264 8.53 -0.02 -13.42
C ALA A 264 9.05 -0.18 -14.86
N LEU A 265 9.94 0.72 -15.31
CA LEU A 265 10.58 0.63 -16.61
C LEU A 265 11.41 -0.65 -16.75
N MET A 266 12.18 -1.02 -15.72
CA MET A 266 12.94 -2.27 -15.70
C MET A 266 12.03 -3.50 -15.86
N VAL A 267 10.85 -3.51 -15.23
CA VAL A 267 9.86 -4.57 -15.43
C VAL A 267 9.43 -4.62 -16.90
N VAL A 268 9.07 -3.49 -17.50
CA VAL A 268 8.61 -3.41 -18.90
C VAL A 268 9.68 -3.93 -19.86
N LEU A 269 10.93 -3.49 -19.67
CA LEU A 269 12.06 -3.90 -20.50
C LEU A 269 12.37 -5.40 -20.38
N THR A 270 12.22 -5.95 -19.17
CA THR A 270 12.51 -7.37 -18.90
C THR A 270 11.29 -8.27 -19.08
N LEU A 271 10.10 -7.72 -19.33
CA LEU A 271 8.83 -8.45 -19.36
C LEU A 271 8.83 -9.63 -20.33
N LYS A 272 9.40 -9.46 -21.53
CA LYS A 272 9.50 -10.55 -22.53
C LYS A 272 10.36 -11.70 -22.02
N LYS A 273 11.46 -11.40 -21.33
CA LYS A 273 12.37 -12.40 -20.74
C LYS A 273 11.70 -13.08 -19.53
N LEU A 274 11.05 -12.31 -18.67
CA LEU A 274 10.34 -12.81 -17.49
C LEU A 274 9.19 -13.74 -17.89
N LYS A 275 8.44 -13.40 -18.95
CA LYS A 275 7.37 -14.25 -19.49
C LYS A 275 7.87 -15.59 -20.02
N ARG A 276 9.05 -15.61 -20.65
CA ARG A 276 9.67 -16.85 -21.14
C ARG A 276 10.12 -17.75 -19.99
N ALA A 277 10.68 -17.19 -18.93
CA ALA A 277 11.08 -17.95 -17.75
C ALA A 277 9.90 -18.58 -16.98
N THR A 278 8.70 -17.99 -17.08
CA THR A 278 7.46 -18.53 -16.51
C THR A 278 6.73 -19.56 -17.37
N ALA A 279 7.09 -19.68 -18.65
CA ALA A 279 6.58 -20.73 -19.53
C ALA A 279 7.33 -22.05 -19.26
#